data_AF-S0N4U4-F1
#
_entry.id   AF-S0N4U4-F1
#
_cell.length_a   1.000
_cell.length_b   1.000
_cell.length_c   1.000
_cell.angle_alpha   90.00
_cell.angle_beta   90.00
_cell.angle_gamma   90.00
#
_symmetry.space_group_name_H-M   'P 1'
#
loop_
_entity.id
_entity.type
_entity.pdbx_description
1 polymer ?
#
loop_
_entity_poly.entity_id
_entity_poly.type
_entity_poly.pdbx_seq_one_letter_code
_entity_poly.pdbx_strand_id
1 'polypeptide(L)'
;MLHRWKEAIGYQIYPRSFKDTTNDGLGDINGIREKLTYLKELGVDFVWITPIYESPNVDNGYDISDYCAISEDFGTMEEFQSLVKEAHALDIKIIMDLVINHTSNQHQWFQESRQGTDNEYSDFYIWHPPVNGKEPNDWHAIFGGSVWEYDEVRGEYYFHAFAKEQPDLNWDSPAMRQKIFDMIEW
;
A
#
# COMPACT_ATOMS: atom_id res chain seq x y z
N MET A 1 12.33 -20.29 22.79
CA MET A 1 10.94 -20.03 22.37
C MET A 1 10.75 -20.64 21.00
N LEU A 2 9.76 -21.52 20.82
CA LEU A 2 9.35 -21.96 19.49
C LEU A 2 8.66 -20.79 18.81
N HIS A 3 9.22 -20.35 17.68
CA HIS A 3 8.63 -19.29 16.88
C HIS A 3 7.50 -19.91 16.05
N ARG A 4 6.24 -19.71 16.47
CA ARG A 4 5.05 -20.32 15.83
C ARG A 4 5.01 -20.12 14.31
N TRP A 5 5.53 -19.00 13.80
CA TRP A 5 5.58 -18.73 12.36
C TRP A 5 6.49 -19.67 11.55
N LYS A 6 7.48 -20.33 12.16
CA LYS A 6 8.38 -21.28 11.46
C LYS A 6 7.70 -22.59 11.08
N GLU A 7 6.62 -22.93 11.77
CA GLU A 7 5.86 -24.17 11.60
C GLU A 7 4.48 -23.91 10.99
N ALA A 8 4.11 -22.63 10.82
CA ALA A 8 2.80 -22.21 10.36
C ALA A 8 2.62 -22.40 8.84
N ILE A 9 1.42 -22.80 8.45
CA ILE A 9 0.98 -22.90 7.06
C ILE A 9 0.33 -21.58 6.65
N GLY A 10 0.96 -20.86 5.72
CA GLY A 10 0.45 -19.63 5.15
C GLY A 10 -0.39 -19.86 3.90
N TYR A 11 -1.46 -19.10 3.75
CA TYR A 11 -2.26 -19.04 2.53
C TYR A 11 -2.34 -17.60 2.02
N GLN A 12 -1.89 -17.35 0.79
CA GLN A 12 -1.99 -16.02 0.19
C GLN A 12 -3.35 -15.86 -0.51
N ILE A 13 -4.01 -14.74 -0.27
CA ILE A 13 -5.24 -14.34 -0.96
C ILE A 13 -4.95 -13.07 -1.75
N TYR A 14 -5.24 -13.14 -3.06
CA TYR A 14 -5.41 -11.98 -3.92
C TYR A 14 -6.91 -11.65 -3.99
N PRO A 15 -7.42 -10.66 -3.22
CA PRO A 15 -8.85 -10.48 -2.96
C PRO A 15 -9.67 -10.33 -4.21
N ARG A 16 -9.19 -9.49 -5.15
CA ARG A 16 -9.84 -9.18 -6.43
C ARG A 16 -10.25 -10.41 -7.24
N SER A 17 -9.60 -11.57 -7.05
CA SER A 17 -9.91 -12.80 -7.79
C SER A 17 -10.27 -13.99 -6.89
N PHE A 18 -10.51 -13.77 -5.60
CA PHE A 18 -10.78 -14.86 -4.66
C PHE A 18 -12.26 -15.26 -4.61
N LYS A 19 -13.14 -14.35 -4.20
CA LYS A 19 -14.59 -14.59 -4.13
C LYS A 19 -15.36 -13.27 -4.13
N ASP A 20 -16.21 -13.11 -5.14
CA ASP A 20 -17.16 -11.99 -5.28
C ASP A 20 -18.48 -12.30 -4.54
N THR A 21 -18.97 -11.38 -3.72
CA THR A 21 -20.25 -11.43 -3.00
C THR A 21 -21.23 -10.32 -3.39
N THR A 22 -20.78 -9.29 -4.11
CA THR A 22 -21.58 -8.15 -4.57
C THR A 22 -22.12 -8.33 -5.99
N ASN A 23 -21.57 -9.28 -6.75
CA ASN A 23 -21.81 -9.56 -8.18
C ASN A 23 -21.34 -8.43 -9.11
N ASP A 24 -20.31 -7.68 -8.74
CA ASP A 24 -19.67 -6.68 -9.61
C ASP A 24 -18.50 -7.24 -10.43
N GLY A 25 -18.12 -8.51 -10.21
CA GLY A 25 -17.04 -9.20 -10.89
C GLY A 25 -15.69 -9.12 -10.17
N LEU A 26 -15.61 -8.48 -9.00
CA LEU A 26 -14.41 -8.38 -8.17
C LEU A 26 -14.62 -9.14 -6.85
N GLY A 27 -13.59 -9.83 -6.40
CA GLY A 27 -13.63 -10.43 -5.06
C GLY A 27 -13.44 -9.40 -3.96
N ASP A 28 -14.10 -9.62 -2.82
CA ASP A 28 -14.25 -8.66 -1.73
C ASP A 28 -13.95 -9.28 -0.35
N ILE A 29 -13.94 -8.45 0.70
CA ILE A 29 -13.65 -8.87 2.08
C ILE A 29 -14.67 -9.89 2.60
N ASN A 30 -15.95 -9.73 2.26
CA ASN A 30 -16.99 -10.67 2.67
C ASN A 30 -16.81 -12.04 1.99
N GLY A 31 -16.30 -12.06 0.76
CA GLY A 31 -15.90 -13.28 0.08
C GLY A 31 -14.80 -14.03 0.82
N ILE A 32 -13.85 -13.33 1.44
CA ILE A 32 -12.84 -13.95 2.31
C ILE A 32 -13.50 -14.50 3.58
N ARG A 33 -14.36 -13.71 4.22
CA ARG A 33 -15.09 -14.11 5.44
C ARG A 33 -15.89 -15.39 5.24
N GLU A 34 -16.64 -15.51 4.14
CA GLU A 34 -17.40 -16.72 3.78
C GLU A 34 -16.53 -17.98 3.62
N LYS A 35 -15.22 -17.82 3.40
CA LYS A 35 -14.28 -18.93 3.17
C LYS A 35 -13.38 -19.24 4.36
N LEU A 36 -13.51 -18.53 5.49
CA LEU A 36 -12.68 -18.80 6.67
C LEU A 36 -12.82 -20.25 7.19
N THR A 37 -14.04 -20.82 7.19
CA THR A 37 -14.25 -22.23 7.56
C THR A 37 -13.53 -23.18 6.61
N TYR A 38 -13.58 -22.91 5.30
CA TYR A 38 -12.84 -23.68 4.30
C TYR A 38 -11.33 -23.61 4.55
N LEU A 39 -10.79 -22.41 4.81
CA LEU A 39 -9.36 -22.23 5.11
C LEU A 39 -8.96 -22.95 6.40
N LYS A 40 -9.84 -22.98 7.40
CA LYS A 40 -9.60 -23.74 8.64
C LYS A 40 -9.57 -25.24 8.40
N GLU A 41 -10.53 -25.77 7.63
CA GLU A 41 -10.59 -27.19 7.27
C GLU A 41 -9.37 -27.62 6.45
N LEU A 42 -8.85 -26.73 5.59
CA LEU A 42 -7.62 -26.94 4.84
C LEU A 42 -6.38 -27.02 5.75
N GLY A 43 -6.45 -26.45 6.96
CA GLY A 43 -5.35 -26.44 7.94
C GLY A 43 -4.46 -25.20 7.88
N VAL A 44 -4.98 -24.07 7.39
CA VAL A 44 -4.24 -22.80 7.33
C VAL A 44 -4.12 -22.18 8.72
N ASP A 45 -2.93 -21.68 9.06
CA ASP A 45 -2.64 -20.99 10.31
C ASP A 45 -2.67 -19.46 10.15
N PHE A 46 -2.30 -18.95 8.96
CA PHE A 46 -2.44 -17.54 8.65
C PHE A 46 -2.78 -17.28 7.19
N VAL A 47 -3.48 -16.19 6.96
CA VAL A 47 -3.79 -15.65 5.64
C VAL A 47 -2.98 -14.39 5.42
N TRP A 48 -2.24 -14.33 4.31
CA TRP A 48 -1.64 -13.11 3.81
C TRP A 48 -2.55 -12.52 2.73
N ILE A 49 -3.07 -11.33 2.97
CA ILE A 49 -3.95 -10.62 2.05
C ILE A 49 -3.12 -9.56 1.32
N THR A 50 -3.15 -9.59 -0.02
CA THR A 50 -2.54 -8.52 -0.83
C THR A 50 -3.24 -7.17 -0.58
N PRO A 51 -2.71 -6.02 -1.04
CA PRO A 51 -3.26 -4.71 -0.67
C PRO A 51 -4.77 -4.57 -0.87
N ILE A 52 -5.45 -4.09 0.18
CA ILE A 52 -6.88 -3.71 0.17
C ILE A 52 -7.10 -2.27 0.67
N TYR A 53 -6.01 -1.52 0.85
CA TYR A 53 -6.04 -0.11 1.23
C TYR A 53 -6.66 0.75 0.14
N GLU A 54 -7.10 1.96 0.49
CA GLU A 54 -7.54 2.93 -0.51
C GLU A 54 -6.44 3.20 -1.53
N SER A 55 -6.78 3.07 -2.82
CA SER A 55 -5.82 3.14 -3.92
C SER A 55 -6.52 3.52 -5.23
N PRO A 56 -5.89 4.34 -6.08
CA PRO A 56 -6.33 4.56 -7.46
C PRO A 56 -6.18 3.33 -8.38
N ASN A 57 -5.56 2.25 -7.89
CA ASN A 57 -5.37 0.97 -8.58
C ASN A 57 -4.55 1.07 -9.88
N VAL A 58 -3.56 1.97 -9.95
CA VAL A 58 -2.61 2.00 -11.09
C VAL A 58 -1.74 0.74 -11.10
N ASP A 59 -1.39 0.22 -9.93
CA ASP A 59 -0.59 -0.99 -9.74
C ASP A 59 -1.32 -1.99 -8.84
N ASN A 60 -2.61 -2.26 -9.13
CA ASN A 60 -3.44 -3.23 -8.42
C ASN A 60 -3.42 -3.10 -6.87
N GLY A 61 -3.43 -1.86 -6.36
CA GLY A 61 -3.51 -1.57 -4.93
C GLY A 61 -2.16 -1.28 -4.26
N TYR A 62 -1.03 -1.42 -4.97
CA TYR A 62 0.30 -1.09 -4.42
C TYR A 62 0.60 0.43 -4.46
N ASP A 63 -0.20 1.21 -5.19
CA ASP A 63 -0.23 2.67 -5.14
C ASP A 63 -1.26 3.17 -4.10
N ILE A 64 -0.91 3.15 -2.82
CA ILE A 64 -1.81 3.47 -1.70
C ILE A 64 -2.02 4.99 -1.55
N SER A 65 -3.27 5.45 -1.57
CA SER A 65 -3.65 6.86 -1.35
C SER A 65 -4.07 7.19 0.09
N ASP A 66 -4.54 6.20 0.86
CA ASP A 66 -4.74 6.30 2.31
C ASP A 66 -4.47 4.94 2.98
N TYR A 67 -3.44 4.89 3.84
CA TYR A 67 -3.06 3.70 4.59
C TYR A 67 -4.10 3.27 5.64
N CYS A 68 -4.95 4.19 6.09
CA CYS A 68 -5.92 3.99 7.18
C CYS A 68 -7.34 3.76 6.67
N ALA A 69 -7.54 3.64 5.36
CA ALA A 69 -8.81 3.36 4.72
C ALA A 69 -8.76 2.05 3.92
N ILE A 70 -9.90 1.37 3.83
CA ILE A 70 -10.11 0.23 2.92
C ILE A 70 -10.64 0.77 1.60
N SER A 71 -10.15 0.23 0.48
CA SER A 71 -10.69 0.54 -0.85
C SER A 71 -12.15 0.11 -0.96
N GLU A 72 -12.99 1.00 -1.49
CA GLU A 72 -14.40 0.74 -1.76
C GLU A 72 -14.62 -0.47 -2.70
N ASP A 73 -13.61 -0.84 -3.52
CA ASP A 73 -13.63 -2.05 -4.36
C ASP A 73 -13.75 -3.34 -3.53
N PHE A 74 -13.31 -3.34 -2.26
CA PHE A 74 -13.23 -4.54 -1.42
C PHE A 74 -14.19 -4.55 -0.23
N GLY A 75 -14.74 -3.39 0.15
CA GLY A 75 -15.67 -3.27 1.28
C GLY A 75 -15.32 -2.11 2.22
N THR A 76 -15.69 -2.24 3.50
CA THR A 76 -15.48 -1.21 4.51
C THR A 76 -14.49 -1.61 5.62
N MET A 77 -14.06 -0.63 6.42
CA MET A 77 -13.25 -0.86 7.61
C MET A 77 -13.96 -1.78 8.62
N GLU A 78 -15.27 -1.63 8.80
CA GLU A 78 -16.06 -2.49 9.71
C GLU A 78 -16.09 -3.94 9.21
N GLU A 79 -16.15 -4.16 7.90
CA GLU A 79 -16.07 -5.49 7.31
C GLU A 79 -14.68 -6.10 7.48
N PHE A 80 -13.62 -5.31 7.32
CA PHE A 80 -12.25 -5.75 7.63
C PHE A 80 -12.06 -6.12 9.10
N GLN A 81 -12.55 -5.29 10.03
CA GLN A 81 -12.54 -5.59 11.47
C GLN A 81 -13.31 -6.88 11.78
N SER A 82 -14.43 -7.11 11.09
CA SER A 82 -15.21 -8.34 11.20
C SER A 82 -14.42 -9.55 10.69
N LEU A 83 -13.74 -9.43 9.55
CA LEU A 83 -12.84 -10.47 9.01
C LEU A 83 -11.75 -10.84 10.02
N VAL A 84 -11.05 -9.86 10.59
CA VAL A 84 -9.98 -10.11 11.57
C VAL A 84 -10.54 -10.83 12.81
N LYS A 85 -11.68 -10.38 13.33
CA LYS A 85 -12.33 -10.99 14.49
C LYS A 85 -12.74 -12.44 14.22
N GLU A 86 -13.36 -12.70 13.08
CA GLU A 86 -13.83 -14.04 12.68
C GLU A 86 -12.67 -14.99 12.41
N ALA A 87 -11.61 -14.52 11.73
CA ALA A 87 -10.40 -15.31 11.50
C ALA A 87 -9.73 -15.69 12.83
N HIS A 88 -9.59 -14.74 13.76
CA HIS A 88 -9.02 -15.00 15.08
C HIS A 88 -9.85 -15.98 15.90
N ALA A 89 -11.18 -15.99 15.78
CA ALA A 89 -12.03 -16.97 16.44
C ALA A 89 -11.79 -18.41 15.94
N LEU A 90 -11.24 -18.57 14.73
CA LEU A 90 -10.84 -19.85 14.14
C LEU A 90 -9.33 -20.14 14.32
N ASP A 91 -8.62 -19.33 15.09
CA ASP A 91 -7.16 -19.35 15.27
C ASP A 91 -6.39 -19.19 13.95
N ILE A 92 -6.95 -18.41 13.01
CA ILE A 92 -6.28 -18.00 11.77
C ILE A 92 -5.77 -16.57 11.97
N LYS A 93 -4.49 -16.31 11.72
CA LYS A 93 -3.91 -14.96 11.75
C LYS A 93 -4.08 -14.25 10.41
N ILE A 94 -4.20 -12.93 10.45
CA ILE A 94 -4.21 -12.09 9.24
C ILE A 94 -2.87 -11.35 9.15
N ILE A 95 -2.26 -11.39 7.98
CA ILE A 95 -1.09 -10.61 7.58
C ILE A 95 -1.49 -9.75 6.39
N MET A 96 -1.10 -8.49 6.42
CA MET A 96 -1.32 -7.52 5.35
C MET A 96 0.00 -7.21 4.66
N ASP A 97 -0.04 -6.89 3.37
CA ASP A 97 1.10 -6.25 2.69
C ASP A 97 1.40 -4.88 3.30
N LEU A 98 2.69 -4.57 3.44
CA LEU A 98 3.17 -3.28 3.95
C LEU A 98 3.97 -2.57 2.85
N VAL A 99 3.30 -1.71 2.10
CA VAL A 99 3.88 -0.99 0.95
C VAL A 99 4.32 0.42 1.38
N ILE A 100 5.58 0.54 1.79
CA ILE A 100 6.12 1.77 2.41
C ILE A 100 7.40 2.27 1.72
N ASN A 101 7.72 1.74 0.53
CA ASN A 101 8.74 2.33 -0.32
C ASN A 101 8.22 3.62 -0.99
N HIS A 102 6.96 3.60 -1.39
CA HIS A 102 6.26 4.67 -2.10
C HIS A 102 4.82 4.77 -1.62
N THR A 103 4.15 5.88 -1.94
CA THR A 103 2.69 6.02 -1.87
C THR A 103 2.13 6.24 -3.27
N SER A 104 0.81 6.30 -3.42
CA SER A 104 0.20 6.95 -4.59
C SER A 104 0.58 8.43 -4.63
N ASN A 105 0.70 9.01 -5.82
CA ASN A 105 0.75 10.45 -5.99
C ASN A 105 -0.56 11.14 -5.58
N GLN A 106 -1.66 10.41 -5.36
CA GLN A 106 -2.90 10.96 -4.80
C GLN A 106 -2.92 10.98 -3.27
N HIS A 107 -1.91 10.38 -2.61
CA HIS A 107 -1.80 10.41 -1.16
C HIS A 107 -1.66 11.85 -0.65
N GLN A 108 -2.32 12.17 0.47
CA GLN A 108 -2.32 13.52 1.05
C GLN A 108 -0.90 14.06 1.24
N TRP A 109 0.01 13.22 1.75
CA TRP A 109 1.42 13.60 1.92
C TRP A 109 2.07 14.07 0.62
N PHE A 110 1.83 13.42 -0.51
CA PHE A 110 2.41 13.84 -1.79
C PHE A 110 1.77 15.15 -2.27
N GLN A 111 0.45 15.27 -2.12
CA GLN A 111 -0.30 16.48 -2.52
C GLN A 111 0.13 17.71 -1.72
N GLU A 112 0.48 17.56 -0.45
CA GLU A 112 1.04 18.63 0.37
C GLU A 112 2.54 18.86 0.05
N SER A 113 3.31 17.78 -0.11
CA SER A 113 4.74 17.86 -0.44
C SER A 113 4.96 18.64 -1.73
N ARG A 114 4.18 18.39 -2.79
CA ARG A 114 4.32 19.11 -4.07
C ARG A 114 3.99 20.61 -4.01
N GLN A 115 3.36 21.11 -2.95
CA GLN A 115 3.05 22.55 -2.81
C GLN A 115 4.29 23.40 -2.52
N GLY A 116 5.41 22.79 -2.14
CA GLY A 116 6.69 23.50 -1.97
C GLY A 116 7.46 23.07 -0.73
N THR A 117 8.41 23.90 -0.33
CA THR A 117 9.42 23.60 0.69
C THR A 117 9.08 24.10 2.10
N ASP A 118 7.93 24.75 2.26
CA ASP A 118 7.50 25.37 3.52
C ASP A 118 6.26 24.68 4.12
N ASN A 119 6.31 23.36 4.27
CA ASN A 119 5.30 22.58 4.99
C ASN A 119 5.89 21.31 5.64
N GLU A 120 5.10 20.64 6.48
CA GLU A 120 5.55 19.46 7.25
C GLU A 120 5.86 18.23 6.37
N TYR A 121 5.34 18.18 5.14
CA TYR A 121 5.50 17.08 4.19
C TYR A 121 6.55 17.38 3.11
N SER A 122 7.16 18.55 3.13
CA SER A 122 8.07 19.04 2.07
C SER A 122 9.26 18.11 1.79
N ASP A 123 9.67 17.31 2.79
CA ASP A 123 10.78 16.36 2.69
C ASP A 123 10.35 14.88 2.73
N PHE A 124 9.05 14.59 2.65
CA PHE A 124 8.52 13.21 2.69
C PHE A 124 8.79 12.43 1.42
N TYR A 125 9.10 13.11 0.32
CA TYR A 125 9.44 12.51 -0.97
C TYR A 125 10.77 13.07 -1.47
N ILE A 126 11.36 12.36 -2.42
CA ILE A 126 12.67 12.70 -2.96
C ILE A 126 12.48 13.68 -4.11
N TRP A 127 12.73 14.96 -3.84
CA TRP A 127 12.67 16.05 -4.82
C TRP A 127 14.05 16.49 -5.26
N HIS A 128 14.19 16.88 -6.53
CA HIS A 128 15.44 17.41 -7.06
C HIS A 128 15.20 18.46 -8.15
N PRO A 129 15.87 19.62 -8.12
CA PRO A 129 15.74 20.63 -9.16
C PRO A 129 16.27 20.12 -10.51
N PRO A 130 15.80 20.65 -11.65
CA PRO A 130 16.31 20.31 -12.97
C PRO A 130 17.82 20.54 -13.09
N VAL A 131 18.54 19.61 -13.72
CA VAL A 131 19.98 19.75 -14.03
C VAL A 131 20.13 20.06 -15.51
N ASN A 132 20.50 21.30 -15.84
CA ASN A 132 20.53 21.80 -17.23
C ASN A 132 19.19 21.63 -17.99
N GLY A 133 18.08 21.81 -17.29
CA GLY A 133 16.72 21.67 -17.84
C GLY A 133 16.30 20.22 -18.12
N LYS A 134 16.98 19.25 -17.51
CA LYS A 134 16.70 17.82 -17.63
C LYS A 134 16.64 17.15 -16.27
N GLU A 135 16.32 15.86 -16.28
CA GLU A 135 16.34 14.95 -15.15
C GLU A 135 17.71 14.96 -14.43
N PRO A 136 17.73 14.76 -13.09
CA PRO A 136 18.95 14.77 -12.30
C PRO A 136 20.03 13.74 -12.71
N ASN A 137 19.61 12.58 -13.22
CA ASN A 137 20.49 11.50 -13.70
C ASN A 137 19.77 10.63 -14.74
N ASP A 138 20.45 9.60 -15.25
CA ASP A 138 19.97 8.67 -16.28
C ASP A 138 19.41 7.35 -15.73
N TRP A 139 18.95 7.33 -14.49
CA TRP A 139 18.37 6.14 -13.89
C TRP A 139 17.01 5.81 -14.51
N HIS A 140 16.73 4.51 -14.61
CA HIS A 140 15.54 3.99 -15.26
C HIS A 140 14.58 3.35 -14.26
N ALA A 141 13.30 3.69 -14.35
CA ALA A 141 12.25 3.11 -13.52
C ALA A 141 12.01 1.65 -13.89
N ILE A 142 11.59 0.85 -12.91
CA ILE A 142 11.27 -0.57 -13.07
C ILE A 142 10.12 -0.75 -14.07
N PHE A 143 9.17 0.18 -14.10
CA PHE A 143 8.03 0.16 -15.03
C PHE A 143 8.30 0.93 -16.34
N GLY A 144 9.56 1.30 -16.58
CA GLY A 144 10.02 1.94 -17.81
C GLY A 144 10.03 3.47 -17.76
N GLY A 145 10.88 4.07 -18.60
CA GLY A 145 11.13 5.51 -18.59
C GLY A 145 12.17 5.93 -17.55
N SER A 146 12.25 7.24 -17.31
CA SER A 146 13.07 7.83 -16.25
C SER A 146 12.51 7.48 -14.87
N VAL A 147 13.35 7.48 -13.83
CA VAL A 147 12.89 7.51 -12.42
C VAL A 147 12.47 8.90 -11.95
N TRP A 148 12.60 9.91 -12.81
CA TRP A 148 12.32 11.30 -12.47
C TRP A 148 11.16 11.81 -13.30
N GLU A 149 10.09 12.24 -12.63
CA GLU A 149 8.95 12.90 -13.26
C GLU A 149 8.91 14.37 -12.82
N TYR A 150 8.76 15.28 -13.80
CA TYR A 150 8.74 16.72 -13.52
C TYR A 150 7.37 17.13 -12.96
N ASP A 151 7.37 17.84 -11.85
CA ASP A 151 6.17 18.43 -11.26
C ASP A 151 6.13 19.94 -11.55
N GLU A 152 5.14 20.37 -12.35
CA GLU A 152 5.00 21.78 -12.73
C GLU A 152 4.64 22.70 -11.55
N VAL A 153 4.00 22.18 -10.50
CA VAL A 153 3.58 22.96 -9.33
C VAL A 153 4.79 23.33 -8.49
N ARG A 154 5.67 22.36 -8.26
CA ARG A 154 6.89 22.55 -7.46
C ARG A 154 8.06 23.10 -8.28
N GLY A 155 8.08 22.86 -9.59
CA GLY A 155 9.20 23.20 -10.46
C GLY A 155 10.43 22.29 -10.29
N GLU A 156 10.23 21.09 -9.77
CA GLU A 156 11.26 20.09 -9.47
C GLU A 156 10.85 18.72 -10.00
N TYR A 157 11.80 17.80 -10.10
CA TYR A 157 11.53 16.39 -10.36
C TYR A 157 11.31 15.65 -9.04
N TYR A 158 10.32 14.76 -8.98
CA TYR A 158 10.24 13.76 -7.91
C TYR A 158 10.73 12.41 -8.41
N PHE A 159 11.32 11.64 -7.49
CA PHE A 159 11.77 10.28 -7.76
C PHE A 159 10.62 9.27 -7.66
N HIS A 160 10.59 8.31 -8.59
CA HIS A 160 9.76 7.12 -8.54
C HIS A 160 10.54 5.91 -9.10
N ALA A 161 10.70 4.87 -8.28
CA ALA A 161 11.34 3.62 -8.73
C ALA A 161 10.40 2.76 -9.60
N PHE A 162 9.09 2.92 -9.42
CA PHE A 162 8.04 2.14 -10.08
C PHE A 162 7.24 3.01 -11.06
N ALA A 163 5.90 2.98 -11.02
CA ALA A 163 5.08 3.88 -11.82
C ALA A 163 5.34 5.35 -11.44
N LYS A 164 5.12 6.28 -12.37
CA LYS A 164 5.17 7.71 -12.07
C LYS A 164 4.11 8.12 -11.03
N GLU A 165 3.02 7.35 -10.93
CA GLU A 165 2.00 7.50 -9.90
C GLU A 165 2.43 6.95 -8.52
N GLN A 166 3.63 6.38 -8.40
CA GLN A 166 4.20 5.82 -7.17
C GLN A 166 5.47 6.58 -6.71
N PRO A 167 5.36 7.86 -6.29
CA PRO A 167 6.50 8.62 -5.77
C PRO A 167 7.09 7.97 -4.52
N ASP A 168 8.41 7.80 -4.50
CA ASP A 168 9.10 7.14 -3.39
C ASP A 168 9.18 8.04 -2.17
N LEU A 169 8.93 7.42 -1.02
CA LEU A 169 9.08 8.03 0.29
C LEU A 169 10.55 8.24 0.61
N ASN A 170 10.88 9.42 1.12
CA ASN A 170 12.23 9.78 1.51
C ASN A 170 12.58 9.22 2.89
N TRP A 171 13.13 8.01 2.92
CA TRP A 171 13.55 7.33 4.15
C TRP A 171 14.66 8.04 4.94
N ASP A 172 15.28 9.08 4.40
CA ASP A 172 16.22 9.92 5.16
C ASP A 172 15.50 10.92 6.09
N SER A 173 14.26 11.32 5.78
CA SER A 173 13.44 12.21 6.63
C SER A 173 13.01 11.52 7.93
N PRO A 174 13.46 12.01 9.11
CA PRO A 174 13.02 11.44 10.38
C PRO A 174 11.52 11.61 10.64
N ALA A 175 10.94 12.71 10.17
CA ALA A 175 9.50 12.99 10.32
C ALA A 175 8.66 12.01 9.50
N MET A 176 9.07 11.75 8.25
CA MET A 176 8.42 10.74 7.40
C MET A 176 8.49 9.36 8.05
N ARG A 177 9.67 8.91 8.49
CA ARG A 177 9.81 7.61 9.17
C ARG A 177 8.90 7.48 10.38
N GLN A 178 8.79 8.54 11.19
CA GLN A 178 7.91 8.54 12.34
C GLN A 178 6.43 8.40 11.93
N LYS A 179 5.97 9.10 10.88
CA LYS A 179 4.60 8.94 10.37
C LYS A 179 4.32 7.51 9.88
N ILE A 180 5.28 6.86 9.24
CA ILE A 180 5.15 5.45 8.85
C ILE A 180 5.05 4.54 10.08
N PHE A 181 5.84 4.78 11.13
CA PHE A 181 5.74 3.99 12.36
C PHE A 181 4.41 4.21 13.07
N ASP A 182 3.95 5.46 13.16
CA ASP A 182 2.63 5.79 13.72
C ASP A 182 1.50 5.09 12.94
N MET A 183 1.62 5.00 11.61
CA MET A 183 0.68 4.27 10.75
C MET A 183 0.72 2.76 10.99
N ILE A 184 1.90 2.17 11.18
CA ILE A 184 2.04 0.73 11.46
C ILE A 184 1.43 0.35 12.82
N GLU A 185 1.42 1.29 13.79
CA GLU A 185 0.86 1.07 15.14
C GLU A 185 -0.66 1.33 15.25
N TRP A 186 -1.27 1.95 14.24
CA TRP A 186 -2.70 2.32 14.22
C TRP A 186 -3.63 1.10 14.16
#